data_AF-A0A8E2DY06-F1
#
_entry.id   AF-A0A8E2DY06-F1
#
_cell.length_a   1.000
_cell.length_b   1.000
_cell.length_c   1.000
_cell.angle_alpha   90.00
_cell.angle_beta   90.00
_cell.angle_gamma   90.00
#
_symmetry.space_group_name_H-M   'P 1'
#
loop_
_entity.id
_entity.type
_entity.pdbx_description
1 polymer ?
#
loop_
_entity_poly.entity_id
_entity_poly.type
_entity_poly.pdbx_seq_one_letter_code
_entity_poly.pdbx_strand_id
1 'polypeptide(L)'
;MTEQGVVSLTGTCKLFDAAADRYARVFGKHWVIIGSVKPNVGHGEGASGLTSLIKMVLALENNTIPPNMLFNTPNLKILFGEAKLSVPLQPSLWPASARQRVSENSFGISGVNAYVILDFAASFNVRVSTIPRAANSRPELLVFSANYAESLKRATENYKEYIETNNVALGDLVYILGARRNYLSYRSFTKSSSLNKAEFSQPLYTAFQIGIVNLLRSWNVSPHCVVGHSSGEIAAAYTANAITAKEGILIAYY
;
A
#
# COMPACT_ATOMS: atom_id res chain seq x y z
N MET A 1 3.24 27.23 29.08
CA MET A 1 1.90 26.60 29.12
C MET A 1 1.30 26.74 27.72
N THR A 2 1.74 25.93 26.75
CA THR A 2 1.05 24.71 26.26
C THR A 2 -0.30 24.99 25.61
N GLU A 3 -0.31 25.77 24.52
CA GLU A 3 -1.50 25.91 23.68
C GLU A 3 -1.34 25.00 22.44
N GLN A 4 -2.29 24.09 22.28
CA GLN A 4 -2.29 23.02 21.29
C GLN A 4 -2.31 23.60 19.88
N GLY A 5 -1.27 23.35 19.08
CA GLY A 5 -1.26 23.72 17.67
C GLY A 5 -2.29 22.90 16.90
N VAL A 6 -3.25 23.55 16.24
CA VAL A 6 -4.13 22.86 15.28
C VAL A 6 -3.50 23.06 13.91
N VAL A 7 -3.34 22.00 13.12
CA VAL A 7 -2.93 22.15 11.72
C VAL A 7 -4.19 22.14 10.87
N SER A 8 -4.39 23.15 10.03
CA SER A 8 -5.53 23.21 9.11
C SER A 8 -4.98 23.36 7.69
N LEU A 9 -5.13 22.34 6.85
CA LEU A 9 -4.68 22.40 5.46
C LEU A 9 -5.86 22.82 4.58
N THR A 10 -5.87 24.09 4.20
CA THR A 10 -7.02 24.77 3.62
C THR A 10 -6.79 25.17 2.18
N GLY A 11 -7.79 24.97 1.32
CA GLY A 11 -7.70 25.18 -0.12
C GLY A 11 -7.70 26.65 -0.59
N THR A 12 -7.01 26.88 -1.72
CA THR A 12 -6.88 28.07 -2.62
C THR A 12 -6.41 29.36 -1.97
N CYS A 13 -5.32 29.97 -2.48
CA CYS A 13 -4.79 31.25 -1.99
C CYS A 13 -5.84 32.39 -1.92
N LYS A 14 -6.84 32.45 -2.82
CA LYS A 14 -7.91 33.45 -2.73
C LYS A 14 -8.96 33.18 -1.65
N LEU A 15 -9.22 31.90 -1.35
CA LEU A 15 -10.10 31.49 -0.25
C LEU A 15 -9.36 31.49 1.09
N PHE A 16 -8.03 31.43 1.06
CA PHE A 16 -7.14 31.60 2.20
C PHE A 16 -7.41 32.94 2.90
N ASP A 17 -7.59 34.00 2.12
CA ASP A 17 -7.83 35.34 2.65
C ASP A 17 -9.22 35.48 3.29
N ALA A 18 -10.27 34.99 2.61
CA ALA A 18 -11.64 35.04 3.13
C ALA A 18 -11.87 34.06 4.30
N ALA A 19 -11.07 33.01 4.40
CA ALA A 19 -11.16 32.02 5.47
C ALA A 19 -10.30 32.36 6.69
N ALA A 20 -9.24 33.17 6.54
CA ALA A 20 -8.36 33.57 7.65
C ALA A 20 -9.14 34.14 8.83
N ASP A 21 -10.08 35.05 8.58
CA ASP A 21 -10.95 35.61 9.62
C ASP A 21 -11.83 34.56 10.30
N ARG A 22 -12.29 33.56 9.54
CA ARG A 22 -13.08 32.45 10.09
C ARG A 22 -12.20 31.56 10.97
N TYR A 23 -10.96 31.28 10.56
CA TYR A 23 -10.00 30.54 11.36
C TYR A 23 -9.66 31.28 12.65
N ALA A 24 -9.41 32.59 12.57
CA ALA A 24 -9.17 33.43 13.74
C ALA A 24 -10.35 33.37 14.73
N ARG A 25 -11.60 33.41 14.24
CA ARG A 25 -12.79 33.32 15.12
C ARG A 25 -12.96 31.95 15.78
N VAL A 26 -12.73 30.86 15.05
CA VAL A 26 -12.96 29.50 15.57
C VAL A 26 -11.79 29.02 16.41
N PHE A 27 -10.56 29.28 15.97
CA PHE A 27 -9.34 28.74 16.55
C PHE A 27 -8.44 29.76 17.22
N GLY A 28 -8.74 31.07 17.19
CA GLY A 28 -7.85 32.15 17.64
C GLY A 28 -7.42 32.11 19.11
N LYS A 29 -7.89 31.13 19.89
CA LYS A 29 -7.28 30.78 21.17
C LYS A 29 -5.94 30.06 21.01
N HIS A 30 -5.63 29.46 19.87
CA HIS A 30 -4.44 28.66 19.62
C HIS A 30 -3.76 29.04 18.30
N TRP A 31 -2.47 28.74 18.18
CA TRP A 31 -1.76 28.87 16.91
C TRP A 31 -2.22 27.80 15.92
N VAL A 32 -2.53 28.24 14.70
CA VAL A 32 -2.94 27.35 13.61
C VAL A 32 -1.98 27.46 12.44
N ILE A 33 -1.46 26.31 12.01
CA ILE A 33 -0.65 26.22 10.79
C ILE A 33 -1.61 26.03 9.62
N ILE A 34 -1.57 26.94 8.65
CA ILE A 34 -2.43 26.94 7.47
C ILE A 34 -1.65 26.77 6.17
N GLY A 35 -2.19 25.99 5.23
CA GLY A 35 -1.56 25.79 3.92
C GLY A 35 -2.44 25.04 2.92
N SER A 36 -2.16 25.18 1.63
CA SER A 36 -2.96 24.66 0.51
C SER A 36 -2.15 23.67 -0.33
N VAL A 37 -2.82 22.74 -1.01
CA VAL A 37 -2.20 21.85 -2.02
C VAL A 37 -2.23 22.46 -3.43
N LYS A 38 -3.14 23.42 -3.64
CA LYS A 38 -3.43 23.99 -4.98
C LYS A 38 -2.23 24.68 -5.64
N PRO A 39 -1.33 25.37 -4.92
CA PRO A 39 -0.10 25.88 -5.54
C PRO A 39 0.79 24.80 -6.17
N ASN A 40 0.67 23.55 -5.71
CA ASN A 40 1.49 22.43 -6.19
C ASN A 40 0.87 21.73 -7.41
N VAL A 41 -0.45 21.54 -7.42
CA VAL A 41 -1.13 20.66 -8.40
C VAL A 41 -2.31 21.33 -9.11
N GLY A 42 -2.55 22.62 -8.87
CA GLY A 42 -3.67 23.37 -9.43
C GLY A 42 -4.99 23.16 -8.69
N HIS A 43 -6.05 23.73 -9.26
CA HIS A 43 -7.43 23.60 -8.76
C HIS A 43 -8.12 22.42 -9.47
N GLY A 44 -8.26 21.29 -8.78
CA GLY A 44 -8.85 20.07 -9.35
C GLY A 44 -10.37 20.06 -9.44
N GLU A 45 -11.04 21.21 -9.30
CA GLU A 45 -12.51 21.35 -9.25
C GLU A 45 -13.15 20.32 -8.32
N GLY A 46 -14.00 19.43 -8.85
CA GLY A 46 -14.67 18.36 -8.09
C GLY A 46 -13.71 17.41 -7.36
N ALA A 47 -12.45 17.30 -7.80
CA ALA A 47 -11.44 16.49 -7.13
C ALA A 47 -10.65 17.25 -6.04
N SER A 48 -10.85 18.57 -5.88
CA SER A 48 -10.05 19.41 -4.98
C SER A 48 -10.05 18.93 -3.53
N GLY A 49 -11.19 18.44 -3.02
CA GLY A 49 -11.30 17.90 -1.67
C GLY A 49 -10.46 16.62 -1.50
N LEU A 50 -10.52 15.70 -2.46
CA LEU A 50 -9.73 14.46 -2.43
C LEU A 50 -8.23 14.73 -2.50
N THR A 51 -7.80 15.69 -3.34
CA THR A 51 -6.40 16.10 -3.42
C THR A 51 -5.88 16.64 -2.09
N SER A 52 -6.68 17.45 -1.39
CA SER A 52 -6.34 17.94 -0.06
C SER A 52 -6.31 16.82 0.98
N LEU A 53 -7.26 15.87 0.90
CA LEU A 53 -7.29 14.70 1.78
C LEU A 53 -6.04 13.81 1.62
N ILE A 54 -5.58 13.60 0.39
CA ILE A 54 -4.33 12.87 0.12
C ILE A 54 -3.14 13.61 0.76
N LYS A 55 -3.05 14.94 0.61
CA LYS A 55 -2.02 15.74 1.29
C LYS A 55 -2.10 15.57 2.81
N MET A 56 -3.29 15.60 3.40
CA MET A 56 -3.49 15.44 4.84
C MET A 56 -2.99 14.08 5.35
N VAL A 57 -3.38 13.00 4.67
CA VAL A 57 -2.96 11.63 5.02
C VAL A 57 -1.45 11.49 4.90
N LEU A 58 -0.87 11.89 3.76
CA LEU A 58 0.57 11.79 3.54
C LEU A 58 1.35 12.63 4.55
N ALA A 59 0.87 13.82 4.89
CA ALA A 59 1.52 14.64 5.89
C ALA A 59 1.52 13.91 7.25
N LEU A 60 0.36 13.43 7.72
CA LEU A 60 0.24 12.70 9.00
C LEU A 60 1.12 11.45 9.04
N GLU A 61 1.09 10.62 7.98
CA GLU A 61 1.88 9.38 7.89
C GLU A 61 3.39 9.64 7.91
N ASN A 62 3.84 10.74 7.31
CA ASN A 62 5.26 11.10 7.25
C ASN A 62 5.73 11.99 8.40
N ASN A 63 4.83 12.33 9.35
CA ASN A 63 5.09 13.28 10.44
C ASN A 63 5.80 14.58 9.98
N THR A 64 5.58 14.99 8.73
CA THR A 64 6.03 16.25 8.14
C THR A 64 4.86 17.12 7.65
N ILE A 65 4.80 18.38 8.08
CA ILE A 65 3.95 19.44 7.53
C ILE A 65 4.66 19.99 6.28
N PRO A 66 4.10 19.80 5.07
CA PRO A 66 4.75 20.23 3.84
C PRO A 66 4.69 21.76 3.68
N PRO A 67 5.67 22.37 2.99
CA PRO A 67 5.68 23.80 2.72
C PRO A 67 4.53 24.20 1.80
N ASN A 68 4.07 25.44 1.97
CA ASN A 68 3.11 26.09 1.10
C ASN A 68 3.87 26.86 0.00
N MET A 69 3.77 26.36 -1.23
CA MET A 69 4.48 26.95 -2.37
C MET A 69 3.85 28.29 -2.79
N LEU A 70 4.65 29.13 -3.44
CA LEU A 70 4.25 30.43 -4.02
C LEU A 70 3.68 31.43 -2.99
N PHE A 71 4.12 31.33 -1.73
CA PHE A 71 3.75 32.26 -0.66
C PHE A 71 4.91 33.20 -0.35
N ASN A 72 5.06 34.26 -1.15
CA ASN A 72 6.16 35.21 -1.03
C ASN A 72 5.74 36.49 -0.29
N THR A 73 4.64 37.11 -0.73
CA THR A 73 4.13 38.36 -0.16
C THR A 73 2.79 38.07 0.52
N PRO A 74 2.72 38.07 1.86
CA PRO A 74 1.47 37.82 2.57
C PRO A 74 0.46 38.94 2.31
N ASN A 75 -0.82 38.61 2.28
CA ASN A 75 -1.87 39.62 2.15
C ASN A 75 -1.92 40.49 3.42
N LEU A 76 -1.57 41.77 3.27
CA LEU A 76 -1.51 42.74 4.38
C LEU A 76 -2.85 42.98 5.07
N LYS A 77 -3.98 42.61 4.45
CA LYS A 77 -5.30 42.68 5.10
C LYS A 77 -5.48 41.65 6.20
N ILE A 78 -4.64 40.61 6.23
CA ILE A 78 -4.70 39.55 7.23
C ILE A 78 -3.61 39.81 8.26
N LEU A 79 -4.04 40.11 9.48
CA LEU A 79 -3.15 40.28 10.62
C LEU A 79 -2.80 38.90 11.19
N PHE A 80 -1.93 38.15 10.48
CA PHE A 80 -1.57 36.75 10.82
C PHE A 80 -1.15 36.57 12.29
N GLY A 81 -0.41 37.52 12.85
CA GLY A 81 -0.01 37.50 14.26
C GLY A 81 -1.19 37.59 15.23
N GLU A 82 -2.12 38.51 14.99
CA GLU A 82 -3.33 38.68 15.82
C GLU A 82 -4.30 37.50 15.65
N ALA A 83 -4.39 36.97 14.43
CA ALA A 83 -5.19 35.81 14.09
C ALA A 83 -4.59 34.48 14.60
N LYS A 84 -3.37 34.50 15.15
CA LYS A 84 -2.57 33.32 15.51
C LYS A 84 -2.44 32.31 14.36
N LEU A 85 -2.24 32.79 13.14
CA LEU A 85 -2.09 31.98 11.93
C LEU A 85 -0.63 31.98 11.44
N SER A 86 -0.14 30.83 11.00
CA SER A 86 1.19 30.71 10.38
C SER A 86 1.13 29.89 9.09
N VAL A 87 2.00 30.21 8.13
CA VAL A 87 2.10 29.50 6.85
C VAL A 87 3.48 28.84 6.76
N PRO A 88 3.56 27.51 6.56
CA PRO A 88 4.85 26.82 6.50
C PRO A 88 5.54 27.13 5.18
N LEU A 89 6.76 27.65 5.21
CA LEU A 89 7.58 27.90 3.99
C LEU A 89 8.64 26.81 3.74
N GLN A 90 8.90 25.99 4.75
CA GLN A 90 9.81 24.85 4.70
C GLN A 90 9.11 23.64 5.30
N PRO A 91 9.53 22.41 4.95
CA PRO A 91 9.08 21.21 5.64
C PRO A 91 9.36 21.34 7.14
N SER A 92 8.37 21.00 7.96
CA SER A 92 8.50 21.07 9.43
C SER A 92 7.83 19.87 10.08
N LEU A 93 8.31 19.47 11.27
CA LEU A 93 7.67 18.40 12.04
C LEU A 93 6.37 18.90 12.69
N TRP A 94 5.51 17.98 13.11
CA TRP A 94 4.41 18.34 13.99
C TRP A 94 4.92 18.94 15.30
N PRO A 95 4.29 20.02 15.80
CA PRO A 95 4.60 20.55 17.12
C PRO A 95 4.40 19.47 18.20
N ALA A 96 5.37 19.28 19.10
CA ALA A 96 5.30 18.21 20.11
C ALA A 96 4.09 18.32 21.06
N SER A 97 3.57 19.54 21.27
CA SER A 97 2.38 19.81 22.09
C SER A 97 1.06 19.67 21.33
N ALA A 98 1.10 19.50 20.00
CA ALA A 98 -0.07 19.40 19.15
C ALA A 98 -0.53 17.95 19.03
N ARG A 99 -1.86 17.75 18.96
CA ARG A 99 -2.37 16.49 18.42
C ARG A 99 -2.03 16.44 16.94
N GLN A 100 -1.67 15.26 16.44
CA GLN A 100 -1.52 15.01 15.00
C GLN A 100 -2.92 14.97 14.35
N ARG A 101 -3.50 16.17 14.24
CA ARG A 101 -4.81 16.43 13.70
C ARG A 101 -4.68 17.44 12.57
N VAL A 102 -5.40 17.18 11.50
CA VAL A 102 -5.47 18.09 10.37
C VAL A 102 -6.90 18.25 9.90
N SER A 103 -7.28 19.47 9.53
CA SER A 103 -8.59 19.74 8.93
C SER A 103 -8.50 20.29 7.53
N GLU A 104 -9.54 20.05 6.73
CA GLU A 104 -9.75 20.61 5.40
C GLU A 104 -11.11 21.27 5.31
N ASN A 105 -11.14 22.35 4.54
CA ASN A 105 -12.36 23.06 4.20
C ASN A 105 -12.48 23.14 2.67
N SER A 106 -13.69 22.89 2.18
CA SER A 106 -14.05 23.04 0.79
C SER A 106 -15.28 23.93 0.67
N PHE A 107 -15.18 24.96 -0.17
CA PHE A 107 -16.24 25.93 -0.41
C PHE A 107 -16.64 25.87 -1.88
N GLY A 108 -17.81 25.33 -2.16
CA GLY A 108 -18.37 25.24 -3.51
C GLY A 108 -18.96 26.56 -3.97
N ILE A 109 -18.90 26.83 -5.27
CA ILE A 109 -19.48 28.03 -5.89
C ILE A 109 -21.00 28.13 -5.69
N SER A 110 -21.67 27.00 -5.51
CA SER A 110 -23.11 26.91 -5.18
C SER A 110 -23.44 27.34 -3.74
N GLY A 111 -22.43 27.63 -2.91
CA GLY A 111 -22.60 27.93 -1.49
C GLY A 111 -22.62 26.70 -0.57
N VAL A 112 -22.54 25.50 -1.14
CA VAL A 112 -22.41 24.25 -0.35
C VAL A 112 -20.97 24.14 0.15
N ASN A 113 -20.83 23.95 1.47
CA ASN A 113 -19.53 23.90 2.15
C ASN A 113 -19.34 22.55 2.82
N ALA A 114 -18.12 22.04 2.80
CA ALA A 114 -17.72 20.83 3.52
C ALA A 114 -16.51 21.14 4.42
N TYR A 115 -16.45 20.45 5.56
CA TYR A 115 -15.35 20.55 6.51
C TYR A 115 -15.03 19.16 7.06
N VAL A 116 -13.78 18.74 6.94
CA VAL A 116 -13.31 17.41 7.34
C VAL A 116 -12.19 17.55 8.34
N ILE A 117 -12.19 16.70 9.37
CA ILE A 117 -11.13 16.59 10.36
C ILE A 117 -10.58 15.17 10.32
N LEU A 118 -9.27 15.04 10.23
CA LEU A 118 -8.55 13.77 10.32
C LEU A 118 -7.61 13.79 11.52
N ASP A 119 -7.61 12.71 12.26
CA ASP A 119 -6.65 12.41 13.33
C ASP A 119 -5.72 11.29 12.87
N PHE A 120 -4.47 11.33 13.29
CA PHE A 120 -3.55 10.22 13.11
C PHE A 120 -4.06 8.97 13.84
N ALA A 121 -3.99 7.81 13.19
CA ALA A 121 -4.58 6.56 13.68
C ALA A 121 -4.12 6.16 15.09
N ALA A 122 -2.86 6.44 15.44
CA ALA A 122 -2.35 6.14 16.78
C ALA A 122 -3.07 6.90 17.90
N SER A 123 -3.72 8.03 17.59
CA SER A 123 -4.57 8.77 18.54
C SER A 123 -5.76 7.95 19.05
N PHE A 124 -6.14 6.89 18.32
CA PHE A 124 -7.20 5.95 18.70
C PHE A 124 -6.65 4.60 19.20
N ASN A 125 -5.40 4.56 19.66
CA ASN A 125 -4.71 3.32 20.08
C ASN A 125 -4.63 2.24 18.98
N VAL A 126 -4.77 2.62 17.70
CA VAL A 126 -4.53 1.70 16.58
C VAL A 126 -3.03 1.48 16.48
N ARG A 127 -2.59 0.25 16.76
CA ARG A 127 -1.19 -0.14 16.64
C ARG A 127 -0.87 -0.42 15.17
N VAL A 128 0.00 0.38 14.58
CA VAL A 128 0.66 0.03 13.32
C VAL A 128 1.83 -0.88 13.66
N SER A 129 1.77 -2.15 13.28
CA SER A 129 2.91 -3.07 13.46
C SER A 129 4.02 -2.63 12.51
N THR A 130 5.08 -2.03 13.06
CA THR A 130 6.28 -1.64 12.31
C THR A 130 7.37 -2.71 12.34
N ILE A 131 7.14 -3.81 13.07
CA ILE A 131 8.11 -4.91 13.16
C ILE A 131 7.95 -5.77 11.90
N PRO A 132 8.97 -5.83 11.02
CA PRO A 132 8.99 -6.80 9.94
C PRO A 132 8.86 -8.18 10.56
N ARG A 133 7.89 -8.97 10.12
CA ARG A 133 7.80 -10.37 10.55
C ARG A 133 9.15 -11.03 10.24
N ALA A 134 9.75 -11.66 11.25
CA ALA A 134 11.05 -12.32 11.09
C ALA A 134 11.06 -13.21 9.84
N ALA A 135 12.16 -13.17 9.07
CA ALA A 135 12.30 -13.95 7.86
C ALA A 135 11.98 -15.42 8.17
N ASN A 136 10.90 -15.94 7.60
CA ASN A 136 10.56 -17.35 7.78
C ASN A 136 11.61 -18.19 7.05
N SER A 137 12.13 -19.22 7.70
CA SER A 137 13.02 -20.22 7.07
C SER A 137 12.30 -21.14 6.06
N ARG A 138 11.02 -20.90 5.82
CA ARG A 138 10.18 -21.70 4.93
C ARG A 138 10.16 -21.08 3.53
N PRO A 139 10.09 -21.89 2.47
CA PRO A 139 9.88 -21.36 1.12
C PRO A 139 8.54 -20.60 1.07
N GLU A 140 8.58 -19.38 0.55
CA GLU A 140 7.39 -18.54 0.38
C GLU A 140 7.10 -18.35 -1.12
N LEU A 141 5.82 -18.30 -1.49
CA LEU A 141 5.35 -18.20 -2.87
C LEU A 141 4.74 -16.83 -3.12
N LEU A 142 5.36 -16.05 -4.00
CA LEU A 142 4.82 -14.79 -4.51
C LEU A 142 3.97 -15.11 -5.74
N VAL A 143 2.72 -14.67 -5.72
CA VAL A 143 1.78 -14.88 -6.81
C VAL A 143 1.42 -13.56 -7.48
N PHE A 144 1.39 -13.54 -8.81
CA PHE A 144 1.07 -12.36 -9.60
C PHE A 144 -0.06 -12.69 -10.56
N SER A 145 -0.93 -11.72 -10.81
CA SER A 145 -1.94 -11.85 -11.85
C SER A 145 -2.28 -10.53 -12.52
N ALA A 146 -2.69 -10.60 -13.79
CA ALA A 146 -3.16 -9.47 -14.59
C ALA A 146 -4.22 -9.90 -15.61
N ASN A 147 -4.90 -8.94 -16.23
CA ASN A 147 -5.86 -9.20 -17.31
C ASN A 147 -5.18 -9.41 -18.68
N TYR A 148 -3.89 -9.07 -18.80
CA TYR A 148 -3.11 -9.17 -20.04
C TYR A 148 -1.67 -9.63 -19.74
N ALA A 149 -1.05 -10.32 -20.69
CA ALA A 149 0.30 -10.87 -20.54
C ALA A 149 1.35 -9.77 -20.32
N GLU A 150 1.27 -8.67 -21.06
CA GLU A 150 2.20 -7.52 -20.94
C GLU A 150 2.07 -6.84 -19.58
N SER A 151 0.84 -6.77 -19.06
CA SER A 151 0.57 -6.20 -17.72
C SER A 151 1.11 -7.10 -16.62
N LEU A 152 1.07 -8.42 -16.79
CA LEU A 152 1.66 -9.37 -15.85
C LEU A 152 3.18 -9.22 -15.80
N LYS A 153 3.82 -9.08 -16.98
CA LYS A 153 5.26 -8.84 -17.09
C LYS A 153 5.66 -7.55 -16.37
N ARG A 154 4.99 -6.43 -16.68
CA ARG A 154 5.26 -5.13 -16.05
C ARG A 154 5.02 -5.16 -14.53
N ALA A 155 3.93 -5.79 -14.07
CA ALA A 155 3.66 -5.91 -12.65
C ALA A 155 4.78 -6.67 -11.92
N THR A 156 5.27 -7.76 -12.51
CA THR A 156 6.37 -8.55 -11.94
C THR A 156 7.67 -7.76 -11.88
N GLU A 157 8.00 -7.01 -12.94
CA GLU A 157 9.17 -6.12 -12.98
C GLU A 157 9.08 -5.01 -11.92
N ASN A 158 7.92 -4.37 -11.77
CA ASN A 158 7.68 -3.35 -10.77
C ASN A 158 7.83 -3.90 -9.33
N TYR A 159 7.32 -5.11 -9.06
CA TYR A 159 7.50 -5.72 -7.74
C TYR A 159 8.96 -6.10 -7.48
N LYS A 160 9.69 -6.54 -8.51
CA LYS A 160 11.13 -6.81 -8.39
C LYS A 160 11.88 -5.54 -7.99
N GLU A 161 11.71 -4.46 -8.74
CA GLU A 161 12.33 -3.16 -8.44
C GLU A 161 11.93 -2.65 -7.05
N TYR A 162 10.66 -2.80 -6.68
CA TYR A 162 10.17 -2.40 -5.36
C TYR A 162 10.86 -3.18 -4.22
N ILE A 163 11.02 -4.50 -4.35
CA ILE A 163 11.70 -5.34 -3.34
C ILE A 163 13.20 -5.01 -3.27
N GLU A 164 13.84 -4.71 -4.40
CA GLU A 164 15.27 -4.36 -4.44
C GLU A 164 15.54 -2.96 -3.85
N THR A 165 14.60 -2.04 -4.00
CA THR A 165 14.74 -0.65 -3.54
C THR A 165 14.31 -0.46 -2.08
N ASN A 166 13.39 -1.29 -1.57
CA ASN A 166 12.78 -1.11 -0.26
C ASN A 166 13.07 -2.29 0.66
N ASN A 167 13.27 -2.04 1.96
CA ASN A 167 13.41 -3.10 2.96
C ASN A 167 12.05 -3.74 3.28
N VAL A 168 11.56 -4.62 2.42
CA VAL A 168 10.23 -5.24 2.52
C VAL A 168 10.31 -6.59 3.26
N ALA A 169 9.40 -6.81 4.22
CA ALA A 169 9.17 -8.13 4.78
C ALA A 169 8.51 -9.04 3.74
N LEU A 170 9.26 -10.00 3.20
CA LEU A 170 8.77 -10.83 2.08
C LEU A 170 7.49 -11.60 2.41
N GLY A 171 7.35 -12.06 3.65
CA GLY A 171 6.15 -12.75 4.13
C GLY A 171 4.89 -11.87 4.10
N ASP A 172 5.03 -10.55 4.32
CA ASP A 172 3.89 -9.62 4.21
C ASP A 172 3.50 -9.43 2.75
N LEU A 173 4.48 -9.38 1.85
CA LEU A 173 4.21 -9.28 0.42
C LEU A 173 3.52 -10.55 -0.11
N VAL A 174 3.96 -11.73 0.34
CA VAL A 174 3.32 -13.03 0.05
C VAL A 174 1.87 -13.03 0.52
N TYR A 175 1.62 -12.57 1.75
CA TYR A 175 0.25 -12.46 2.27
C TYR A 175 -0.59 -11.46 1.47
N ILE A 176 -0.05 -10.30 1.11
CA ILE A 176 -0.78 -9.29 0.32
C ILE A 176 -1.14 -9.84 -1.06
N LEU A 177 -0.18 -10.43 -1.76
CA LEU A 177 -0.37 -10.97 -3.10
C LEU A 177 -1.31 -12.19 -3.09
N GLY A 178 -1.20 -13.06 -2.09
CA GLY A 178 -2.02 -14.25 -1.97
C GLY A 178 -3.43 -14.00 -1.41
N ALA A 179 -3.60 -13.10 -0.44
CA ALA A 179 -4.88 -12.97 0.29
C ALA A 179 -5.57 -11.62 0.11
N ARG A 180 -4.88 -10.59 -0.39
CA ARG A 180 -5.38 -9.20 -0.46
C ARG A 180 -5.42 -8.65 -1.89
N ARG A 181 -5.33 -9.52 -2.90
CA ARG A 181 -5.45 -9.19 -4.32
C ARG A 181 -6.42 -10.14 -5.00
N ASN A 182 -7.06 -9.65 -6.06
CA ASN A 182 -7.88 -10.48 -6.92
C ASN A 182 -6.99 -11.34 -7.82
N TYR A 183 -7.45 -12.55 -8.13
CA TYR A 183 -6.80 -13.43 -9.09
C TYR A 183 -7.38 -13.25 -10.48
N LEU A 184 -6.58 -12.69 -11.38
CA LEU A 184 -6.96 -12.38 -12.76
C LEU A 184 -6.56 -13.52 -13.72
N SER A 185 -6.88 -13.37 -15.01
CA SER A 185 -6.78 -14.44 -16.02
C SER A 185 -5.35 -14.88 -16.31
N TYR A 186 -4.40 -13.94 -16.43
CA TYR A 186 -2.99 -14.26 -16.63
C TYR A 186 -2.31 -14.33 -15.27
N ARG A 187 -1.64 -15.44 -14.99
CA ARG A 187 -1.06 -15.73 -13.67
C ARG A 187 0.39 -16.14 -13.81
N SER A 188 1.21 -15.68 -12.88
CA SER A 188 2.60 -16.11 -12.72
C SER A 188 2.89 -16.24 -11.23
N PHE A 189 3.94 -16.99 -10.91
CA PHE A 189 4.42 -17.07 -9.55
C PHE A 189 5.95 -17.06 -9.56
N THR A 190 6.52 -16.55 -8.49
CA THR A 190 7.92 -16.75 -8.15
C THR A 190 8.02 -17.11 -6.68
N LYS A 191 9.20 -17.49 -6.22
CA LYS A 191 9.39 -17.95 -4.85
C LYS A 191 10.56 -17.23 -4.20
N SER A 192 10.56 -17.19 -2.88
CA SER A 192 11.57 -16.47 -2.09
C SER A 192 12.95 -17.13 -2.05
N SER A 193 13.00 -18.46 -2.15
CA SER A 193 14.24 -19.24 -2.07
C SER A 193 14.75 -19.65 -3.45
N SER A 194 16.00 -20.08 -3.61
CA SER A 194 16.52 -20.65 -4.86
C SER A 194 15.99 -22.09 -5.07
N LEU A 195 15.22 -22.41 -6.14
CA LEU A 195 14.76 -23.81 -6.43
C LEU A 195 15.88 -24.58 -7.12
N ASN A 196 16.99 -23.91 -7.46
CA ASN A 196 18.12 -24.54 -8.13
C ASN A 196 18.83 -25.60 -7.27
N LYS A 197 18.35 -25.86 -6.03
CA LYS A 197 18.73 -27.05 -5.27
C LYS A 197 17.77 -28.19 -5.62
N ALA A 198 18.33 -29.30 -6.06
CA ALA A 198 17.60 -30.52 -6.44
C ALA A 198 16.63 -31.00 -5.35
N GLU A 199 16.97 -30.79 -4.08
CA GLU A 199 16.20 -31.16 -2.88
C GLU A 199 14.77 -30.60 -2.83
N PHE A 200 14.49 -29.48 -3.51
CA PHE A 200 13.14 -28.90 -3.57
C PHE A 200 12.46 -29.08 -4.93
N SER A 201 13.24 -29.27 -5.99
CA SER A 201 12.71 -29.41 -7.35
C SER A 201 11.99 -30.74 -7.52
N GLN A 202 12.56 -31.84 -7.03
CA GLN A 202 12.01 -33.18 -7.23
C GLN A 202 10.64 -33.39 -6.57
N PRO A 203 10.42 -33.05 -5.28
CA PRO A 203 9.09 -33.12 -4.67
C PRO A 203 8.05 -32.23 -5.37
N LEU A 204 8.47 -31.04 -5.81
CA LEU A 204 7.59 -30.08 -6.48
C LEU A 204 7.16 -30.59 -7.86
N TYR A 205 8.10 -31.12 -8.64
CA TYR A 205 7.79 -31.75 -9.94
C TYR A 205 6.90 -32.97 -9.77
N THR A 206 7.13 -33.81 -8.76
CA THR A 206 6.26 -34.95 -8.45
C THR A 206 4.85 -34.50 -8.08
N ALA A 207 4.70 -33.49 -7.22
CA ALA A 207 3.39 -32.92 -6.87
C ALA A 207 2.65 -32.40 -8.12
N PHE A 208 3.37 -31.70 -9.00
CA PHE A 208 2.82 -31.18 -10.24
C PHE A 208 2.36 -32.30 -11.19
N GLN A 209 3.17 -33.34 -11.37
CA GLN A 209 2.83 -34.50 -12.21
C GLN A 209 1.61 -35.26 -11.65
N ILE A 210 1.54 -35.49 -10.34
CA ILE A 210 0.36 -36.08 -9.67
C ILE A 210 -0.88 -35.21 -9.91
N GLY A 211 -0.74 -33.88 -9.82
CA GLY A 211 -1.82 -32.93 -10.12
C GLY A 211 -2.36 -33.07 -11.54
N ILE A 212 -1.48 -33.19 -12.54
CA ILE A 212 -1.87 -33.43 -13.93
C ILE A 212 -2.60 -34.77 -14.07
N VAL A 213 -2.10 -35.83 -13.45
CA VAL A 213 -2.75 -37.16 -13.49
C VAL A 213 -4.16 -37.09 -12.91
N ASN A 214 -4.34 -36.41 -11.78
CA ASN A 214 -5.66 -36.22 -11.17
C ASN A 214 -6.59 -35.39 -12.06
N LEU A 215 -6.07 -34.36 -12.73
CA LEU A 215 -6.84 -33.57 -13.69
C LEU A 215 -7.31 -34.43 -14.87
N LEU A 216 -6.42 -35.21 -15.47
CA LEU A 216 -6.78 -36.11 -16.58
C LEU A 216 -7.82 -37.16 -16.16
N ARG A 217 -7.66 -37.76 -14.96
CA ARG A 217 -8.66 -38.66 -14.38
C ARG A 217 -10.01 -37.98 -14.20
N SER A 218 -10.04 -36.71 -13.78
CA SER A 218 -11.28 -35.95 -13.64
C SER A 218 -12.01 -35.73 -14.97
N TRP A 219 -11.30 -35.84 -16.09
CA TRP A 219 -11.85 -35.80 -17.45
C TRP A 219 -12.15 -37.20 -18.00
N ASN A 220 -12.17 -38.24 -17.16
CA ASN A 220 -12.32 -39.65 -17.55
C ASN A 220 -11.24 -40.14 -18.54
N VAL A 221 -10.05 -39.55 -18.53
CA VAL A 221 -8.91 -40.03 -19.32
C VAL A 221 -8.10 -41.01 -18.48
N SER A 222 -8.10 -42.28 -18.89
CA SER A 222 -7.31 -43.34 -18.25
C SER A 222 -6.21 -43.86 -19.20
N PRO A 223 -4.93 -43.83 -18.79
CA PRO A 223 -3.85 -44.38 -19.61
C PRO A 223 -3.88 -45.91 -19.62
N HIS A 224 -3.62 -46.51 -20.79
CA HIS A 224 -3.44 -47.97 -20.93
C HIS A 224 -2.03 -48.44 -20.52
N CYS A 225 -1.04 -47.55 -20.66
CA CYS A 225 0.33 -47.76 -20.23
C CYS A 225 0.92 -46.45 -19.72
N VAL A 226 1.88 -46.55 -18.82
CA VAL A 226 2.59 -45.40 -18.24
C VAL A 226 4.08 -45.66 -18.25
N VAL A 227 4.85 -44.65 -18.62
CA VAL A 227 6.31 -44.69 -18.62
C VAL A 227 6.79 -43.39 -18.00
N GLY A 228 7.75 -43.51 -17.08
CA GLY A 228 8.44 -42.37 -16.47
C GLY A 228 9.88 -42.32 -16.92
N HIS A 229 10.46 -41.13 -16.95
CA HIS A 229 11.90 -40.93 -17.10
C HIS A 229 12.45 -40.40 -15.78
N SER A 230 13.38 -41.14 -15.15
CA SER A 230 14.00 -40.76 -13.88
C SER A 230 12.93 -40.44 -12.82
N SER A 231 12.89 -39.23 -12.23
CA SER A 231 11.88 -38.84 -11.24
C SER A 231 10.42 -38.92 -11.73
N GLY A 232 10.19 -38.93 -13.04
CA GLY A 232 8.87 -39.17 -13.63
C GLY A 232 8.32 -40.58 -13.39
N GLU A 233 9.17 -41.54 -12.99
CA GLU A 233 8.73 -42.89 -12.60
C GLU A 233 7.83 -42.86 -11.36
N ILE A 234 8.00 -41.89 -10.47
CA ILE A 234 7.16 -41.71 -9.28
C ILE A 234 5.71 -41.39 -9.70
N ALA A 235 5.55 -40.47 -10.66
CA ALA A 235 4.24 -40.15 -11.20
C ALA A 235 3.64 -41.30 -12.02
N ALA A 236 4.47 -42.06 -12.75
CA ALA A 236 4.03 -43.26 -13.46
C ALA A 236 3.51 -44.32 -12.47
N ALA A 237 4.23 -44.58 -11.38
CA ALA A 237 3.82 -45.49 -10.32
C ALA A 237 2.51 -45.04 -9.64
N TYR A 238 2.36 -43.73 -9.37
CA TYR A 238 1.10 -43.17 -8.87
C TYR A 238 -0.05 -43.36 -9.86
N THR A 239 0.21 -43.13 -11.15
CA THR A 239 -0.79 -43.27 -12.21
C THR A 239 -1.25 -44.73 -12.38
N ALA A 240 -0.34 -45.68 -12.18
CA ALA A 240 -0.62 -47.11 -12.12
C ALA A 240 -1.27 -47.57 -10.81
N ASN A 241 -1.53 -46.66 -9.86
CA ASN A 241 -2.02 -46.94 -8.52
C ASN A 241 -1.10 -47.87 -7.69
N ALA A 242 0.19 -47.95 -8.04
CA ALA A 242 1.17 -48.74 -7.29
C ALA A 242 1.62 -48.05 -5.99
N ILE A 243 1.51 -46.71 -5.94
CA ILE A 243 1.79 -45.89 -4.77
C ILE A 243 0.72 -44.82 -4.59
N THR A 244 0.52 -44.38 -3.36
CA THR A 244 -0.33 -43.22 -3.03
C THR A 244 0.38 -41.90 -3.32
N ALA A 245 -0.38 -40.81 -3.42
CA ALA A 245 0.19 -39.48 -3.58
C ALA A 245 1.14 -39.11 -2.44
N LYS A 246 0.82 -39.53 -1.20
CA LYS A 246 1.66 -39.29 -0.02
C LYS A 246 3.01 -40.02 -0.13
N GLU A 247 2.98 -41.29 -0.53
CA GLU A 247 4.20 -42.08 -0.74
C GLU A 247 5.03 -41.50 -1.89
N GLY A 248 4.39 -41.05 -2.98
CA GLY A 248 5.09 -40.39 -4.08
C GLY A 248 5.86 -39.14 -3.65
N ILE A 249 5.27 -38.30 -2.79
CA ILE A 249 5.97 -37.12 -2.25
C ILE A 249 7.11 -37.51 -1.32
N LEU A 250 6.97 -38.58 -0.52
CA LEU A 250 8.05 -39.08 0.34
C LEU A 250 9.22 -39.62 -0.47
N ILE A 251 8.95 -40.41 -1.51
CA ILE A 251 9.97 -40.95 -2.43
C ILE A 251 10.68 -39.82 -3.19
N ALA A 252 9.97 -38.73 -3.51
CA ALA A 252 10.58 -37.59 -4.20
C ALA A 252 11.46 -36.71 -3.29
N TYR A 253 11.31 -36.84 -1.97
CA TYR A 253 12.02 -36.03 -0.97
C TYR A 253 13.31 -36.69 -0.46
N TYR A 254 13.35 -38.03 -0.42
CA TYR A 254 14.51 -38.83 0.02
C TYR A 254 15.29 -39.38 -1.18
#